data_AF-A0A4Y6U9V0-F1
#
_entry.id   AF-A0A4Y6U9V0-F1
#
_cell.length_a   1.000
_cell.length_b   1.000
_cell.length_c   1.000
_cell.angle_alpha   90.00
_cell.angle_beta   90.00
_cell.angle_gamma   90.00
#
_symmetry.space_group_name_H-M   'P 1'
#
loop_
_entity.id
_entity.type
_entity.pdbx_description
1 polymer ?
#
loop_
_entity_poly.entity_id
_entity_poly.type
_entity_poly.pdbx_seq_one_letter_code
_entity_poly.pdbx_strand_id
1 'polypeptide(L)'
;MTGAQDFTHYIMLPHIRVEAAQAFAAPQLHGFPAMTAFTGLKTALERRCRTPDRPLRFHAVGVVAHDVEELATRGEFHQTRNPILKNRETRPFQPEGRLNMTVTLLFAVSAPDYWLHEDRPELPQQVHGMLSTMRVAGGTVVPELHPDPTRFPLKPVLMRKADFEDSWNKSTTADLLALPEEAPPPPLSEDGKGEKPKAKTAQKPPSQRRVPPLKRMLMPGATLLEEPGLLGQRLEELRQEDPQATPFDAWLSLGMVTQHSEKDEAGKVQWVSDRKGLGGVVPIAVGYGAIGPCHPAGTVADARNASVPFQAVESLYSIGRWKWPCALTDPIHLLWAEHTEPERGVYRVGMVSPAPVDEGTEEATSQPEIVSGQPQEATD
;
A
#
# COMPACT_ATOMS: atom_id res chain seq x y z
N MET A 1 -4.29 5.66 -18.86
CA MET A 1 -3.31 6.17 -17.86
C MET A 1 -3.89 7.48 -17.35
N THR A 2 -4.42 7.53 -16.14
CA THR A 2 -5.38 8.60 -15.79
C THR A 2 -5.18 9.08 -14.37
N GLY A 3 -4.71 10.33 -14.22
CA GLY A 3 -5.04 11.23 -13.12
C GLY A 3 -4.56 10.92 -11.70
N ALA A 4 -3.74 9.88 -11.45
CA ALA A 4 -3.34 9.53 -10.07
C ALA A 4 -2.62 10.69 -9.32
N GLN A 5 -2.02 11.63 -10.05
CA GLN A 5 -1.38 12.83 -9.51
C GLN A 5 -2.27 14.09 -9.54
N ASP A 6 -3.41 14.05 -10.25
CA ASP A 6 -4.31 15.17 -10.49
C ASP A 6 -5.30 15.37 -9.33
N PHE A 7 -4.77 15.30 -8.10
CA PHE A 7 -5.53 15.50 -6.88
C PHE A 7 -5.14 16.82 -6.22
N THR A 8 -6.08 17.40 -5.49
CA THR A 8 -5.92 18.74 -4.90
C THR A 8 -5.75 18.69 -3.38
N HIS A 9 -6.22 17.62 -2.73
CA HIS A 9 -6.25 17.49 -1.28
C HIS A 9 -5.92 16.07 -0.81
N TYR A 10 -5.48 15.97 0.44
CA TYR A 10 -5.36 14.71 1.18
C TYR A 10 -6.47 14.62 2.23
N ILE A 11 -7.11 13.46 2.33
CA ILE A 11 -7.94 13.07 3.48
C ILE A 11 -7.21 11.97 4.25
N MET A 12 -6.86 12.23 5.51
CA MET A 12 -6.24 11.24 6.39
C MET A 12 -7.23 10.77 7.45
N LEU A 13 -7.42 9.46 7.53
CA LEU A 13 -8.27 8.79 8.51
C LEU A 13 -7.38 7.96 9.44
N PRO A 14 -7.04 8.49 10.64
CA PRO A 14 -6.05 7.88 11.50
C PRO A 14 -6.60 6.66 12.25
N HIS A 15 -5.74 5.65 12.43
CA HIS A 15 -5.90 4.56 13.42
C HIS A 15 -7.24 3.82 13.36
N ILE A 16 -7.65 3.46 12.15
CA ILE A 16 -8.82 2.63 11.87
C ILE A 16 -8.55 1.21 12.32
N ARG A 17 -9.33 0.74 13.31
CA ARG A 17 -9.28 -0.64 13.80
C ARG A 17 -10.17 -1.53 12.95
N VAL A 18 -9.61 -2.62 12.45
CA VAL A 18 -10.27 -3.59 11.59
C VAL A 18 -10.11 -4.98 12.21
N GLU A 19 -11.22 -5.66 12.45
CA GLU A 19 -11.24 -7.01 12.99
C GLU A 19 -11.56 -8.04 11.91
N ALA A 20 -10.89 -9.20 11.98
CA ALA A 20 -11.08 -10.34 11.09
C ALA A 20 -10.99 -9.98 9.58
N ALA A 21 -10.02 -9.15 9.21
CA ALA A 21 -9.63 -8.95 7.80
C ALA A 21 -9.02 -10.23 7.21
N GLN A 22 -8.99 -10.33 5.89
CA GLN A 22 -8.36 -11.46 5.19
C GLN A 22 -6.84 -11.40 5.37
N ALA A 23 -6.25 -12.51 5.83
CA ALA A 23 -4.80 -12.66 5.88
C ALA A 23 -4.21 -13.22 4.58
N PHE A 24 -5.01 -13.90 3.74
CA PHE A 24 -4.55 -14.34 2.43
C PHE A 24 -4.55 -13.18 1.42
N ALA A 25 -3.36 -12.70 1.06
CA ALA A 25 -3.17 -11.69 0.03
C ALA A 25 -3.28 -12.27 -1.38
N ALA A 26 -2.83 -13.52 -1.55
CA ALA A 26 -2.91 -14.30 -2.79
C ALA A 26 -2.72 -15.80 -2.47
N PRO A 27 -2.92 -16.73 -3.42
CA PRO A 27 -2.83 -18.17 -3.14
C PRO A 27 -1.50 -18.62 -2.52
N GLN A 28 -0.38 -17.95 -2.83
CA GLN A 28 0.95 -18.24 -2.27
C GLN A 28 1.40 -17.26 -1.17
N LEU A 29 0.51 -16.36 -0.71
CA LEU A 29 0.86 -15.30 0.24
C LEU A 29 -0.20 -15.12 1.34
N HIS A 30 0.24 -15.30 2.58
CA HIS A 30 -0.48 -14.83 3.76
C HIS A 30 0.30 -13.70 4.45
N GLY A 31 -0.39 -12.93 5.29
CA GLY A 31 0.17 -11.76 5.96
C GLY A 31 -0.73 -10.55 5.81
N PHE A 32 -0.10 -9.39 5.65
CA PHE A 32 -0.82 -8.15 5.42
C PHE A 32 -1.66 -8.23 4.13
N PRO A 33 -2.90 -7.69 4.10
CA PRO A 33 -3.77 -7.81 2.93
C PRO A 33 -3.17 -7.18 1.67
N ALA A 34 -3.49 -7.74 0.50
CA ALA A 34 -3.04 -7.19 -0.77
C ALA A 34 -3.48 -5.73 -0.95
N MET A 35 -2.63 -4.91 -1.59
CA MET A 35 -2.94 -3.50 -1.83
C MET A 35 -4.18 -3.29 -2.72
N THR A 36 -4.53 -4.29 -3.52
CA THR A 36 -5.79 -4.33 -4.30
C THR A 36 -7.04 -4.25 -3.42
N ALA A 37 -7.00 -4.75 -2.18
CA ALA A 37 -8.11 -4.64 -1.24
C ALA A 37 -8.35 -3.18 -0.82
N PHE A 38 -7.28 -2.40 -0.68
CA PHE A 38 -7.34 -1.00 -0.29
C PHE A 38 -7.71 -0.08 -1.46
N THR A 39 -7.24 -0.34 -2.68
CA THR A 39 -7.70 0.39 -3.88
C THR A 39 -9.17 0.05 -4.21
N GLY A 40 -9.58 -1.19 -4.00
CA GLY A 40 -10.99 -1.59 -4.05
C GLY A 40 -11.85 -0.86 -3.01
N LEU A 41 -11.36 -0.73 -1.77
CA LEU A 41 -11.99 0.07 -0.72
C LEU A 41 -12.11 1.54 -1.13
N LYS A 42 -11.03 2.15 -1.66
CA LYS A 42 -11.02 3.52 -2.19
C LYS A 42 -12.15 3.71 -3.22
N THR A 43 -12.24 2.81 -4.20
CA THR A 43 -13.26 2.86 -5.24
C THR A 43 -14.67 2.68 -4.68
N ALA A 44 -14.86 1.79 -3.70
CA ALA A 44 -16.15 1.61 -3.05
C ALA A 44 -16.56 2.84 -2.22
N LEU A 45 -15.60 3.48 -1.54
CA LEU A 45 -15.81 4.68 -0.75
C LEU A 45 -16.18 5.86 -1.65
N GLU A 46 -15.48 6.06 -2.78
CA GLU A 46 -15.84 7.07 -3.79
C GLU A 46 -17.30 6.92 -4.21
N ARG A 47 -17.72 5.71 -4.59
CA ARG A 47 -19.09 5.44 -5.02
C ARG A 47 -20.12 5.75 -3.93
N ARG A 48 -19.76 5.56 -2.66
CA ARG A 48 -20.65 5.82 -1.51
C ARG A 48 -20.69 7.30 -1.13
N CYS A 49 -19.59 8.03 -1.33
CA CYS A 49 -19.52 9.48 -1.15
C CYS A 49 -20.16 10.25 -2.30
N ARG A 50 -20.31 9.63 -3.48
CA ARG A 50 -20.86 10.27 -4.68
C ARG A 50 -22.34 10.57 -4.50
N THR A 51 -22.67 11.85 -4.43
CA THR A 51 -24.04 12.35 -4.62
C THR A 51 -24.13 13.12 -5.94
N PRO A 52 -25.34 13.31 -6.52
CA PRO A 52 -25.51 14.04 -7.78
C PRO A 52 -24.82 15.41 -7.79
N ASP A 53 -24.78 16.09 -6.65
CA ASP A 53 -24.24 17.45 -6.48
C ASP A 53 -22.81 17.50 -5.88
N ARG A 54 -22.17 16.33 -5.65
CA ARG A 54 -20.86 16.22 -4.98
C ARG A 54 -19.94 15.24 -5.70
N PRO A 55 -19.13 15.70 -6.67
CA PRO A 55 -18.13 14.85 -7.31
C PRO A 55 -16.84 14.84 -6.46
N LEU A 56 -16.88 14.17 -5.30
CA LEU A 56 -15.63 13.81 -4.60
C LEU A 56 -15.00 12.64 -5.36
N ARG A 57 -13.79 12.83 -5.88
CA ARG A 57 -13.01 11.82 -6.60
C ARG A 57 -11.85 11.35 -5.75
N PHE A 58 -11.59 10.05 -5.77
CA PHE A 58 -10.50 9.41 -5.05
C PHE A 58 -9.50 8.83 -6.06
N HIS A 59 -8.31 9.43 -6.10
CA HIS A 59 -7.27 9.10 -7.06
C HIS A 59 -6.42 7.94 -6.57
N ALA A 60 -5.96 8.00 -5.32
CA ALA A 60 -5.08 7.00 -4.74
C ALA A 60 -5.32 6.81 -3.24
N VAL A 61 -4.78 5.72 -2.68
CA VAL A 61 -4.85 5.39 -1.26
C VAL A 61 -3.47 5.01 -0.72
N GLY A 62 -3.08 5.61 0.39
CA GLY A 62 -1.95 5.17 1.19
C GLY A 62 -2.40 4.46 2.46
N VAL A 63 -1.59 3.52 2.91
CA VAL A 63 -1.90 2.67 4.06
C VAL A 63 -0.69 2.60 4.99
N VAL A 64 -0.89 3.01 6.23
CA VAL A 64 0.11 2.88 7.29
C VAL A 64 -0.41 1.88 8.31
N ALA A 65 0.26 0.74 8.45
CA ALA A 65 -0.04 -0.28 9.42
C ALA A 65 0.61 0.06 10.76
N HIS A 66 -0.20 0.24 11.79
CA HIS A 66 0.25 0.51 13.16
C HIS A 66 0.41 -0.76 13.99
N ASP A 67 -0.49 -1.71 13.76
CA ASP A 67 -0.57 -2.97 14.48
C ASP A 67 -1.23 -4.01 13.58
N VAL A 68 -0.70 -5.23 13.57
CA VAL A 68 -1.21 -6.34 12.74
C VAL A 68 -1.04 -7.62 13.56
N GLU A 69 -2.12 -8.34 13.77
CA GLU A 69 -2.16 -9.59 14.52
C GLU A 69 -2.89 -10.64 13.69
N GLU A 70 -2.15 -11.61 13.15
CA GLU A 70 -2.77 -12.77 12.54
C GLU A 70 -3.47 -13.63 13.60
N LEU A 71 -4.69 -14.07 13.29
CA LEU A 71 -5.43 -15.01 14.12
C LEU A 71 -4.89 -16.41 13.84
N ALA A 72 -3.72 -16.71 14.39
CA ALA A 72 -3.04 -17.97 14.21
C ALA A 72 -2.34 -18.41 15.52
N THR A 73 -2.01 -19.70 15.60
CA THR A 73 -1.15 -20.24 16.65
C THR A 73 -0.20 -21.24 16.02
N ARG A 74 1.11 -20.99 16.17
CA ARG A 74 2.17 -21.85 15.61
C ARG A 74 2.00 -22.12 14.10
N GLY A 75 1.71 -21.06 13.36
CA GLY A 75 1.45 -21.13 11.91
C GLY A 75 0.08 -21.69 11.50
N GLU A 76 -0.78 -22.12 12.44
CA GLU A 76 -2.13 -22.60 12.12
C GLU A 76 -3.19 -21.51 12.34
N PHE A 77 -3.92 -21.13 11.29
CA PHE A 77 -4.98 -20.13 11.39
C PHE A 77 -6.16 -20.61 12.24
N HIS A 78 -6.66 -19.74 13.11
CA HIS A 78 -7.89 -19.94 13.86
C HIS A 78 -9.10 -19.97 12.93
N GLN A 79 -9.91 -21.01 13.05
CA GLN A 79 -11.05 -21.24 12.18
C GLN A 79 -12.37 -21.04 12.90
N THR A 80 -13.39 -20.67 12.13
CA THR A 80 -14.74 -20.54 12.64
C THR A 80 -15.56 -21.79 12.30
N ARG A 81 -16.52 -22.15 13.15
CA ARG A 81 -17.42 -23.27 12.87
C ARG A 81 -18.52 -22.81 11.92
N ASN A 82 -18.54 -23.39 10.73
CA ASN A 82 -19.63 -23.17 9.79
C ASN A 82 -20.91 -23.91 10.23
N PRO A 83 -22.11 -23.36 9.93
CA PRO A 83 -23.37 -24.05 10.18
C PRO A 83 -23.43 -25.41 9.48
N ILE A 84 -24.05 -26.39 10.15
CA ILE A 84 -24.28 -27.73 9.59
C ILE A 84 -25.16 -27.69 8.35
N LEU A 85 -25.02 -28.69 7.49
CA LEU A 85 -25.83 -28.88 6.29
C LEU A 85 -27.27 -29.26 6.66
N LYS A 86 -28.19 -29.18 5.67
CA LYS A 86 -29.61 -29.57 5.85
C LYS A 86 -29.77 -31.04 6.27
N ASN A 87 -28.86 -31.91 5.83
CA ASN A 87 -28.79 -33.32 6.21
C ASN A 87 -28.13 -33.55 7.59
N ARG A 88 -27.83 -32.48 8.35
CA ARG A 88 -27.14 -32.47 9.65
C ARG A 88 -25.68 -32.90 9.62
N GLU A 89 -25.08 -33.06 8.45
CA GLU A 89 -23.64 -33.31 8.31
C GLU A 89 -22.84 -32.00 8.43
N THR A 90 -21.57 -32.13 8.82
CA THR A 90 -20.63 -31.03 8.83
C THR A 90 -20.27 -30.60 7.41
N ARG A 91 -20.17 -29.28 7.17
CA ARG A 91 -19.62 -28.78 5.91
C ARG A 91 -18.15 -29.16 5.74
N PRO A 92 -17.68 -29.37 4.51
CA PRO A 92 -16.26 -29.45 4.22
C PRO A 92 -15.52 -28.26 4.85
N PHE A 93 -14.38 -28.58 5.47
CA PHE A 93 -13.51 -27.59 6.07
C PHE A 93 -12.88 -26.72 4.99
N GLN A 94 -13.01 -25.40 5.12
CA GLN A 94 -12.42 -24.41 4.23
C GLN A 94 -11.53 -23.51 5.09
N PRO A 95 -10.20 -23.66 5.03
CA PRO A 95 -9.30 -22.84 5.85
C PRO A 95 -9.36 -21.38 5.38
N GLU A 96 -9.67 -20.48 6.31
CA GLU A 96 -9.60 -19.05 6.12
C GLU A 96 -8.54 -18.44 7.02
N GLY A 97 -7.63 -17.64 6.46
CA GLY A 97 -6.69 -16.82 7.20
C GLY A 97 -7.34 -15.50 7.56
N ARG A 98 -7.34 -15.15 8.86
CA ARG A 98 -7.90 -13.90 9.38
C ARG A 98 -6.84 -13.15 10.19
N LEU A 99 -6.93 -11.83 10.20
CA LEU A 99 -6.09 -10.97 11.03
C LEU A 99 -6.88 -9.79 11.58
N ASN A 100 -6.41 -9.24 12.70
CA ASN A 100 -6.79 -7.94 13.19
C ASN A 100 -5.72 -6.92 12.79
N MET A 101 -6.11 -5.70 12.47
CA MET A 101 -5.15 -4.64 12.16
C MET A 101 -5.64 -3.27 12.60
N THR A 102 -4.69 -2.40 12.90
CA THR A 102 -4.92 -0.95 13.06
C THR A 102 -4.17 -0.24 11.94
N VAL A 103 -4.89 0.50 11.10
CA VAL A 103 -4.31 1.18 9.94
C VAL A 103 -4.72 2.64 9.87
N THR A 104 -3.80 3.53 9.47
CA THR A 104 -4.18 4.87 8.98
C THR A 104 -4.35 4.80 7.47
N LEU A 105 -5.44 5.36 6.98
CA LEU A 105 -5.72 5.47 5.55
C LEU A 105 -5.53 6.91 5.09
N LEU A 106 -4.73 7.11 4.05
CA LEU A 106 -4.53 8.39 3.39
C LEU A 106 -5.19 8.33 2.02
N PHE A 107 -6.04 9.29 1.66
CA PHE A 107 -6.67 9.34 0.35
C PHE A 107 -6.26 10.61 -0.37
N ALA A 108 -5.74 10.46 -1.59
CA ALA A 108 -5.57 11.56 -2.53
C ALA A 108 -6.92 11.83 -3.22
N VAL A 109 -7.46 13.03 -3.05
CA VAL A 109 -8.80 13.38 -3.53
C VAL A 109 -8.84 14.70 -4.30
N SER A 110 -9.81 14.83 -5.18
CA SER A 110 -10.19 16.12 -5.74
C SER A 110 -11.71 16.31 -5.69
N ALA A 111 -12.11 17.57 -5.54
CA ALA A 111 -13.47 18.05 -5.68
C ALA A 111 -13.39 19.56 -5.99
N PRO A 112 -14.50 20.19 -6.45
CA PRO A 112 -14.55 21.63 -6.65
C PRO A 112 -14.16 22.40 -5.37
N ASP A 113 -13.46 23.53 -5.51
CA ASP A 113 -12.85 24.25 -4.38
C ASP A 113 -13.81 24.59 -3.24
N TYR A 114 -15.07 24.91 -3.56
CA TYR A 114 -16.10 25.22 -2.57
C TYR A 114 -16.51 24.03 -1.67
N TRP A 115 -16.13 22.80 -2.03
CA TRP A 115 -16.37 21.57 -1.24
C TRP A 115 -15.22 21.20 -0.30
N LEU A 116 -14.00 21.61 -0.62
CA LEU A 116 -12.78 21.23 0.11
C LEU A 116 -12.19 22.41 0.90
N HIS A 117 -13.05 23.33 1.34
CA HIS A 117 -12.62 24.35 2.30
C HIS A 117 -12.20 23.70 3.62
N GLU A 118 -11.01 24.04 4.10
CA GLU A 118 -10.43 23.54 5.36
C GLU A 118 -11.28 23.92 6.58
N ASP A 119 -12.10 24.98 6.45
CA ASP A 119 -13.10 25.40 7.43
C ASP A 119 -14.36 24.50 7.47
N ARG A 120 -14.43 23.44 6.65
CA ARG A 120 -15.48 22.42 6.71
C ARG A 120 -14.95 21.13 7.37
N PRO A 121 -14.85 21.10 8.72
CA PRO A 121 -14.39 19.91 9.42
C PRO A 121 -15.33 18.70 9.22
N GLU A 122 -16.56 18.90 8.76
CA GLU A 122 -17.54 17.82 8.65
C GLU A 122 -17.22 16.80 7.56
N LEU A 123 -16.58 17.18 6.45
CA LEU A 123 -16.32 16.27 5.34
C LEU A 123 -15.43 15.07 5.74
N PRO A 124 -14.23 15.26 6.32
CA PRO A 124 -13.40 14.13 6.73
C PRO A 124 -14.10 13.26 7.80
N GLN A 125 -14.91 13.85 8.69
CA GLN A 125 -15.77 13.10 9.62
C GLN A 125 -16.88 12.30 8.92
N GLN A 126 -17.53 12.85 7.90
CA GLN A 126 -18.54 12.15 7.10
C GLN A 126 -17.92 10.96 6.36
N VAL A 127 -16.75 11.16 5.72
CA VAL A 127 -16.02 10.08 5.04
C VAL A 127 -15.62 9.00 6.03
N HIS A 128 -15.11 9.38 7.21
CA HIS A 128 -14.83 8.46 8.30
C HIS A 128 -16.08 7.66 8.72
N GLY A 129 -17.21 8.34 8.94
CA GLY A 129 -18.47 7.69 9.30
C GLY A 129 -18.98 6.73 8.22
N MET A 130 -18.81 7.06 6.94
CA MET A 130 -19.10 6.13 5.84
C MET A 130 -18.19 4.91 5.88
N LEU A 131 -16.88 5.12 6.04
CA LEU A 131 -15.89 4.04 6.17
C LEU A 131 -16.21 3.11 7.34
N SER A 132 -16.64 3.63 8.49
CA SER A 132 -17.02 2.83 9.67
C SER A 132 -18.18 1.86 9.41
N THR A 133 -18.94 2.07 8.33
CA THR A 133 -20.04 1.17 7.91
C THR A 133 -19.65 0.26 6.73
N MET A 134 -18.37 0.19 6.41
CA MET A 134 -17.81 -0.62 5.32
C MET A 134 -16.95 -1.75 5.86
N ARG A 135 -16.52 -2.63 4.96
CA ARG A 135 -15.49 -3.63 5.24
C ARG A 135 -14.17 -3.20 4.64
N VAL A 136 -13.08 -3.39 5.39
CA VAL A 136 -11.70 -3.14 4.95
C VAL A 136 -11.00 -4.49 4.84
N ALA A 137 -10.55 -4.86 3.63
CA ALA A 137 -9.99 -6.18 3.35
C ALA A 137 -10.86 -7.35 3.87
N GLY A 138 -12.19 -7.23 3.73
CA GLY A 138 -13.15 -8.22 4.23
C GLY A 138 -13.46 -8.15 5.74
N GLY A 139 -12.64 -7.45 6.52
CA GLY A 139 -12.81 -7.26 7.96
C GLY A 139 -13.80 -6.15 8.32
N THR A 140 -14.21 -6.12 9.57
CA THR A 140 -15.17 -5.14 10.11
C THR A 140 -14.43 -3.98 10.74
N VAL A 141 -14.81 -2.74 10.41
CA VAL A 141 -14.31 -1.56 11.12
C VAL A 141 -14.97 -1.48 12.49
N VAL A 142 -14.16 -1.47 13.55
CA VAL A 142 -14.67 -1.43 14.93
C VAL A 142 -14.42 -0.07 15.56
N PRO A 143 -15.42 0.50 16.27
CA PRO A 143 -15.21 1.73 17.02
C PRO A 143 -14.28 1.48 18.21
N GLU A 144 -13.56 2.51 18.62
CA GLU A 144 -12.82 2.48 19.86
C GLU A 144 -13.79 2.55 21.05
N LEU A 145 -14.17 1.39 21.60
CA LEU A 145 -15.15 1.30 22.69
C LEU A 145 -14.62 1.88 24.02
N HIS A 146 -13.31 1.86 24.22
CA HIS A 146 -12.64 2.38 25.41
C HIS A 146 -11.43 3.23 24.98
N PRO A 147 -11.64 4.52 24.65
CA PRO A 147 -10.53 5.39 24.31
C PRO A 147 -9.60 5.51 25.51
N ASP A 148 -8.32 5.21 25.29
CA ASP A 148 -7.30 5.40 26.30
C ASP A 148 -7.21 6.90 26.65
N PRO A 149 -7.55 7.32 27.88
CA PRO A 149 -7.56 8.73 28.24
C PRO A 149 -6.17 9.37 28.19
N THR A 150 -5.10 8.57 28.12
CA THR A 150 -3.72 9.03 27.96
C THR A 150 -3.34 9.26 26.50
N ARG A 151 -4.08 8.71 25.54
CA ARG A 151 -3.84 8.90 24.11
C ARG A 151 -4.59 10.14 23.61
N PHE A 152 -3.90 10.92 22.80
CA PHE A 152 -4.53 12.05 22.13
C PHE A 152 -5.50 11.53 21.05
N PRO A 153 -6.79 11.87 21.08
CA PRO A 153 -7.74 11.40 20.08
C PRO A 153 -7.35 12.00 18.72
N LEU A 154 -6.90 11.14 17.82
CA LEU A 154 -6.57 11.53 16.45
C LEU A 154 -7.88 11.69 15.68
N LYS A 155 -8.05 12.85 15.05
CA LYS A 155 -9.24 13.15 14.26
C LYS A 155 -8.93 12.98 12.77
N PRO A 156 -9.93 12.61 11.95
CA PRO A 156 -9.86 12.77 10.51
C PRO A 156 -9.38 14.17 10.11
N VAL A 157 -8.51 14.23 9.11
CA VAL A 157 -7.89 15.47 8.64
C VAL A 157 -8.13 15.64 7.14
N LEU A 158 -8.42 16.87 6.73
CA LEU A 158 -8.45 17.32 5.34
C LEU A 158 -7.44 18.45 5.20
N MET A 159 -6.53 18.35 4.23
CA MET A 159 -5.56 19.41 3.92
C MET A 159 -5.40 19.54 2.40
N ARG A 160 -5.13 20.75 1.92
CA ARG A 160 -4.65 20.94 0.55
C ARG A 160 -3.33 20.19 0.35
N LYS A 161 -3.09 19.76 -0.89
CA LYS A 161 -1.86 19.04 -1.27
C LYS A 161 -0.59 19.78 -0.84
N ALA A 162 -0.48 21.06 -1.20
CA ALA A 162 0.67 21.90 -0.87
C ALA A 162 0.88 22.06 0.65
N ASP A 163 -0.19 22.27 1.41
CA ASP A 163 -0.12 22.45 2.87
C ASP A 163 0.23 21.14 3.59
N PHE A 164 -0.27 20.01 3.10
CA PHE A 164 0.09 18.69 3.60
C PHE A 164 1.58 18.39 3.36
N GLU A 165 2.08 18.64 2.15
CA GLU A 165 3.48 18.44 1.76
C GLU A 165 4.42 19.39 2.54
N ASP A 166 4.03 20.65 2.73
CA ASP A 166 4.77 21.60 3.57
C ASP A 166 4.80 21.15 5.04
N SER A 167 3.68 20.70 5.60
CA SER A 167 3.61 20.15 6.96
C SER A 167 4.44 18.87 7.11
N TRP A 168 4.46 18.03 6.07
CA TRP A 168 5.28 16.82 6.00
C TRP A 168 6.77 17.15 6.09
N ASN A 169 7.21 18.16 5.33
CA ASN A 169 8.60 18.60 5.25
C ASN A 169 9.06 19.34 6.51
N LYS A 170 8.21 20.20 7.08
CA LYS A 170 8.48 20.90 8.36
C LYS A 170 8.53 19.97 9.56
N SER A 171 7.93 18.80 9.45
CA SER A 171 8.10 17.69 10.40
C SER A 171 9.47 17.02 10.18
N THR A 172 10.57 17.77 10.10
CA THR A 172 11.90 17.22 9.81
C THR A 172 12.51 16.62 11.07
N THR A 173 12.47 15.29 11.14
CA THR A 173 13.59 14.35 11.32
C THR A 173 14.56 14.53 12.50
N ALA A 174 14.91 15.72 13.00
CA ALA A 174 15.86 15.88 14.11
C ALA A 174 15.41 15.19 15.43
N ASP A 175 14.11 15.18 15.72
CA ASP A 175 13.53 14.46 16.87
C ASP A 175 13.30 12.95 16.61
N LEU A 176 13.35 12.50 15.35
CA LEU A 176 12.95 11.14 14.92
C LEU A 176 14.13 10.31 14.36
N LEU A 177 15.29 10.93 14.11
CA LEU A 177 16.49 10.37 13.46
C LEU A 177 17.24 9.30 14.26
N ALA A 178 16.77 8.91 15.43
CA ALA A 178 17.30 7.76 16.16
C ALA A 178 16.64 6.43 15.76
N LEU A 179 15.68 6.44 14.83
CA LEU A 179 15.04 5.23 14.33
C LEU A 179 15.83 4.66 13.15
N PRO A 180 16.03 3.32 13.10
CA PRO A 180 16.65 2.68 11.94
C PRO A 180 15.87 3.05 10.66
N GLU A 181 16.59 3.22 9.56
CA GLU A 181 16.03 3.66 8.26
C GLU A 181 14.92 2.71 7.74
N GLU A 182 14.91 1.48 8.25
CA GLU A 182 13.99 0.41 7.86
C GLU A 182 13.07 0.02 9.01
N ALA A 183 11.78 -0.17 8.68
CA ALA A 183 10.82 -0.71 9.62
C ALA A 183 10.92 -2.23 9.60
N PRO A 184 11.01 -2.91 10.76
CA PRO A 184 10.75 -4.33 10.77
C PRO A 184 9.33 -4.55 10.21
N PRO A 185 9.08 -5.65 9.47
CA PRO A 185 7.71 -5.99 9.11
C PRO A 185 6.88 -6.02 10.41
N PRO A 186 5.60 -5.60 10.37
CA PRO A 186 4.76 -5.67 11.54
C PRO A 186 4.80 -7.11 12.07
N PRO A 187 5.10 -7.31 13.36
CA PRO A 187 5.38 -8.63 13.89
C PRO A 187 4.16 -9.52 13.69
N LEU A 188 4.33 -10.62 12.96
CA LEU A 188 3.40 -11.74 13.03
C LEU A 188 3.58 -12.34 14.43
N SER A 189 2.64 -12.07 15.33
CA SER A 189 2.75 -12.50 16.71
C SER A 189 2.70 -14.02 16.80
N GLU A 190 3.83 -14.65 17.10
CA GLU A 190 3.83 -15.98 17.72
C GLU A 190 3.93 -15.82 19.25
N ASP A 191 2.95 -16.44 19.91
CA ASP A 191 2.77 -16.61 21.36
C ASP A 191 2.60 -15.33 22.21
N GLY A 192 1.38 -15.19 22.72
CA GLY A 192 0.98 -14.14 23.65
C GLY A 192 1.71 -14.22 24.99
N LYS A 193 2.37 -13.11 25.34
CA LYS A 193 2.53 -12.56 26.69
C LYS A 193 3.11 -11.14 26.59
N GLY A 194 2.23 -10.14 26.43
CA GLY A 194 2.61 -8.73 26.48
C GLY A 194 2.42 -8.14 27.87
N GLU A 195 3.53 -7.90 28.58
CA GLU A 195 3.55 -7.11 29.83
C GLU A 195 3.32 -5.63 29.50
N LYS A 196 2.30 -5.01 30.11
CA LYS A 196 1.96 -3.59 29.87
C LYS A 196 2.94 -2.66 30.61
N PRO A 197 3.54 -1.64 29.94
CA PRO A 197 4.34 -0.64 30.64
C PRO A 197 3.46 0.30 31.48
N LYS A 198 3.87 0.56 32.72
CA LYS A 198 3.19 1.46 33.66
C LYS A 198 3.40 2.93 33.25
N ALA A 199 2.30 3.65 32.99
CA ALA A 199 2.29 5.08 32.72
C ALA A 199 2.59 5.90 33.99
N LYS A 200 3.48 6.89 33.88
CA LYS A 200 3.66 7.95 34.88
C LYS A 200 2.82 9.17 34.50
N THR A 201 2.13 9.70 35.50
CA THR A 201 1.17 10.80 35.45
C THR A 201 1.81 12.12 34.98
N ALA A 202 1.18 12.82 34.04
CA ALA A 202 1.45 14.23 33.74
C ALA A 202 0.14 15.04 33.81
N GLN A 203 0.14 16.10 34.63
CA GLN A 203 -0.96 17.04 34.82
C GLN A 203 -0.75 18.34 34.02
N LYS A 204 -1.78 18.73 33.25
CA LYS A 204 -2.44 20.06 33.08
C LYS A 204 -2.97 20.22 31.65
N PRO A 205 -4.16 20.82 31.44
CA PRO A 205 -4.77 20.92 30.11
C PRO A 205 -4.29 22.18 29.39
N PRO A 206 -3.98 22.15 28.07
CA PRO A 206 -3.79 23.37 27.32
C PRO A 206 -4.97 23.68 26.38
N SER A 207 -5.32 24.96 26.44
CA SER A 207 -6.02 25.80 25.47
C SER A 207 -5.64 25.52 24.01
N GLN A 208 -6.64 25.59 23.11
CA GLN A 208 -6.51 25.57 21.63
C GLN A 208 -5.49 24.55 21.10
N ARG A 209 -5.92 23.27 21.12
CA ARG A 209 -5.08 22.11 20.78
C ARG A 209 -4.66 22.14 19.31
N ARG A 210 -3.36 22.42 19.07
CA ARG A 210 -2.70 22.22 17.77
C ARG A 210 -2.83 20.76 17.32
N VAL A 211 -3.13 20.52 16.05
CA VAL A 211 -3.04 19.18 15.44
C VAL A 211 -1.59 18.70 15.59
N PRO A 212 -1.33 17.47 16.09
CA PRO A 212 0.02 16.95 16.16
C PRO A 212 0.65 16.89 14.75
N PRO A 213 1.98 17.07 14.63
CA PRO A 213 2.67 16.95 13.34
C PRO A 213 2.25 15.68 12.60
N LEU A 214 1.99 15.77 11.28
CA LEU A 214 1.46 14.66 10.47
C LEU A 214 2.22 13.35 10.68
N LYS A 215 3.56 13.40 10.65
CA LYS A 215 4.41 12.23 10.87
C LYS A 215 4.20 11.59 12.25
N ARG A 216 3.88 12.36 13.30
CA ARG A 216 3.58 11.80 14.64
C ARG A 216 2.23 11.08 14.67
N MET A 217 1.27 11.47 13.85
CA MET A 217 -0.01 10.73 13.72
C MET A 217 0.18 9.36 13.08
N LEU A 218 1.20 9.23 12.22
CA LEU A 218 1.56 7.98 11.56
C LEU A 218 2.44 7.06 12.42
N MET A 219 2.86 7.49 13.60
CA MET A 219 3.71 6.72 14.51
C MET A 219 2.92 6.08 15.65
N PRO A 220 3.34 4.89 16.14
CA PRO A 220 4.25 3.96 15.48
C PRO A 220 3.51 3.27 14.34
N GLY A 221 4.03 3.33 13.11
CA GLY A 221 3.41 2.68 11.98
C GLY A 221 4.36 2.55 10.81
N ALA A 222 4.18 1.52 9.99
CA ALA A 222 4.97 1.23 8.81
C ALA A 222 4.07 1.27 7.57
N THR A 223 4.62 1.74 6.45
CA THR A 223 3.97 1.71 5.14
C THR A 223 4.64 0.65 4.27
N LEU A 224 3.85 -0.01 3.43
CA LEU A 224 4.34 -0.96 2.45
C LEU A 224 4.57 -0.23 1.13
N LEU A 225 5.79 -0.31 0.61
CA LEU A 225 6.19 0.28 -0.67
C LEU A 225 6.52 -0.82 -1.67
N GLU A 226 6.26 -0.60 -2.96
CA GLU A 226 6.69 -1.52 -4.01
C GLU A 226 8.16 -1.27 -4.38
N GLU A 227 8.95 -2.33 -4.51
CA GLU A 227 10.35 -2.25 -4.99
C GLU A 227 10.56 -3.20 -6.18
N PRO A 228 9.94 -2.93 -7.35
CA PRO A 228 10.02 -3.84 -8.50
C PRO A 228 11.45 -3.97 -9.05
N GLY A 229 12.29 -2.95 -8.89
CA GLY A 229 13.69 -2.98 -9.29
C GLY A 229 14.52 -4.03 -8.55
N LEU A 230 14.20 -4.30 -7.27
CA LEU A 230 14.91 -5.28 -6.47
C LEU A 230 14.73 -6.70 -7.01
N LEU A 231 13.54 -7.01 -7.54
CA LEU A 231 13.27 -8.31 -8.15
C LEU A 231 14.13 -8.53 -9.41
N GLY A 232 14.27 -7.49 -10.23
CA GLY A 232 15.13 -7.51 -11.42
C GLY A 232 16.61 -7.68 -11.07
N GLN A 233 17.11 -6.89 -10.12
CA GLN A 233 18.48 -6.99 -9.63
C GLN A 233 18.79 -8.39 -9.10
N ARG A 234 17.88 -8.95 -8.29
CA ARG A 234 18.08 -10.31 -7.74
C ARG A 234 18.07 -11.39 -8.81
N LEU A 235 17.24 -11.24 -9.84
CA LEU A 235 17.22 -12.17 -10.97
C LEU A 235 18.54 -12.12 -11.75
N GLU A 236 19.11 -10.93 -11.95
CA GLU A 236 20.41 -10.77 -12.60
C GLU A 236 21.54 -11.41 -11.78
N GLU A 237 21.55 -11.21 -10.45
CA GLU A 237 22.48 -11.88 -9.54
C GLU A 237 22.38 -13.41 -9.63
N LEU A 238 21.17 -13.97 -9.52
CA LEU A 238 20.97 -15.42 -9.59
C LEU A 238 21.40 -16.00 -10.95
N ARG A 239 21.22 -15.25 -12.03
CA ARG A 239 21.63 -15.68 -13.38
C ARG A 239 23.13 -15.69 -13.60
N GLN A 240 23.92 -15.02 -12.74
CA GLN A 240 25.38 -15.16 -12.76
C GLN A 240 25.82 -16.54 -12.30
N GLU A 241 25.05 -17.19 -11.41
CA GLU A 241 25.32 -18.52 -10.89
C GLU A 241 24.58 -19.62 -11.68
N ASP A 242 23.30 -19.40 -11.98
CA ASP A 242 22.46 -20.30 -12.77
C ASP A 242 21.76 -19.54 -13.91
N PRO A 243 22.23 -19.68 -15.16
CA PRO A 243 21.60 -19.03 -16.33
C PRO A 243 20.12 -19.38 -16.55
N GLN A 244 19.61 -20.48 -15.97
CA GLN A 244 18.20 -20.89 -16.09
C GLN A 244 17.30 -20.29 -15.00
N ALA A 245 17.85 -19.51 -14.06
CA ALA A 245 17.07 -18.88 -12.99
C ALA A 245 15.91 -18.03 -13.53
N THR A 246 14.74 -18.24 -12.91
CA THR A 246 13.47 -17.63 -13.30
C THR A 246 13.12 -16.45 -12.38
N PRO A 247 12.23 -15.52 -12.80
CA PRO A 247 11.74 -14.47 -11.92
C PRO A 247 11.07 -15.00 -10.64
N PHE A 248 10.50 -16.21 -10.69
CA PHE A 248 9.92 -16.85 -9.52
C PHE A 248 11.00 -17.30 -8.53
N ASP A 249 12.15 -17.78 -8.99
CA ASP A 249 13.29 -18.12 -8.12
C ASP A 249 13.84 -16.88 -7.42
N ALA A 250 13.96 -15.76 -8.16
CA ALA A 250 14.33 -14.48 -7.59
C ALA A 250 13.33 -14.04 -6.51
N TRP A 251 12.03 -14.14 -6.79
CA TRP A 251 10.96 -13.81 -5.85
C TRP A 251 10.99 -14.68 -4.59
N LEU A 252 11.19 -15.99 -4.72
CA LEU A 252 11.36 -16.92 -3.61
C LEU A 252 12.60 -16.58 -2.78
N SER A 253 13.74 -16.30 -3.42
CA SER A 253 14.98 -15.95 -2.71
C SER A 253 14.83 -14.71 -1.83
N LEU A 254 14.04 -13.72 -2.29
CA LEU A 254 13.75 -12.50 -1.52
C LEU A 254 12.71 -12.72 -0.41
N GLY A 255 11.90 -13.79 -0.49
CA GLY A 255 10.94 -14.19 0.54
C GLY A 255 11.51 -15.10 1.62
N MET A 256 12.64 -15.76 1.36
CA MET A 256 13.23 -16.75 2.27
C MET A 256 14.46 -16.21 3.01
N VAL A 257 14.83 -16.90 4.10
CA VAL A 257 16.11 -16.71 4.80
C VAL A 257 17.02 -17.87 4.40
N THR A 258 17.87 -17.65 3.40
CA THR A 258 18.90 -18.62 3.01
C THR A 258 20.20 -18.30 3.72
N GLN A 259 20.89 -19.33 4.23
CA GLN A 259 22.22 -19.21 4.81
C GLN A 259 23.18 -20.13 4.08
N HIS A 260 24.36 -19.61 3.73
CA HIS A 260 25.46 -20.37 3.16
C HIS A 260 26.72 -20.19 3.99
N SER A 261 27.63 -21.15 3.87
CA SER A 261 28.89 -21.16 4.59
C SER A 261 30.02 -20.65 3.70
N GLU A 262 30.74 -19.64 4.18
CA GLU A 262 31.97 -19.14 3.55
C GLU A 262 33.17 -19.48 4.45
N LYS A 263 34.33 -19.75 3.84
CA LYS A 263 35.58 -19.97 4.58
C LYS A 263 36.44 -18.71 4.47
N ASP A 264 36.89 -18.18 5.59
CA ASP A 264 37.86 -17.09 5.59
C ASP A 264 39.27 -17.58 5.23
N GLU A 265 40.20 -16.64 5.01
CA GLU A 265 41.60 -16.92 4.68
C GLU A 265 42.33 -17.74 5.77
N ALA A 266 41.80 -17.75 7.00
CA ALA A 266 42.32 -18.54 8.13
C ALA A 266 41.65 -19.92 8.26
N GLY A 267 40.75 -20.29 7.34
CA GLY A 267 40.04 -21.57 7.32
C GLY A 267 38.86 -21.68 8.28
N LYS A 268 38.45 -20.58 8.92
CA LYS A 268 37.27 -20.54 9.80
C LYS A 268 36.00 -20.38 8.96
N VAL A 269 35.00 -21.22 9.27
CA VAL A 269 33.70 -21.19 8.60
C VAL A 269 32.83 -20.07 9.22
N GLN A 270 32.32 -19.19 8.37
CA GLN A 270 31.34 -18.17 8.73
C GLN A 270 30.03 -18.45 7.98
N TRP A 271 28.91 -18.35 8.69
CA TRP A 271 27.58 -18.43 8.08
C TRP A 271 27.13 -17.04 7.67
N VAL A 272 26.85 -16.87 6.38
CA VAL A 272 26.37 -15.62 5.80
C VAL A 272 24.91 -15.81 5.41
N SER A 273 24.10 -14.78 5.64
CA SER A 273 22.69 -14.76 5.25
C SER A 273 22.53 -13.89 4.00
N ASP A 274 21.80 -14.42 3.03
CA ASP A 274 21.44 -13.70 1.80
C ASP A 274 20.53 -12.49 2.05
N ARG A 275 19.97 -12.38 3.26
CA ARG A 275 19.09 -11.28 3.64
C ARG A 275 19.82 -10.05 4.19
N LYS A 276 21.15 -10.03 4.20
CA LYS A 276 21.91 -8.87 4.67
C LYS A 276 21.59 -7.65 3.81
N GLY A 277 21.02 -6.60 4.39
CA GLY A 277 20.59 -5.39 3.67
C GLY A 277 19.19 -5.46 3.03
N LEU A 278 18.46 -6.56 3.22
CA LEU A 278 17.08 -6.75 2.75
C LEU A 278 16.05 -6.52 3.87
N GLY A 279 16.33 -5.64 4.83
CA GLY A 279 15.44 -5.40 5.96
C GLY A 279 14.07 -4.89 5.51
N GLY A 280 13.01 -5.46 6.08
CA GLY A 280 11.63 -5.13 5.71
C GLY A 280 11.18 -5.63 4.33
N VAL A 281 12.03 -6.28 3.52
CA VAL A 281 11.67 -6.82 2.21
C VAL A 281 10.72 -8.00 2.37
N VAL A 282 9.58 -7.92 1.70
CA VAL A 282 8.52 -8.92 1.76
C VAL A 282 7.93 -9.18 0.36
N PRO A 283 7.52 -10.42 0.06
CA PRO A 283 6.75 -10.67 -1.15
C PRO A 283 5.33 -10.13 -1.01
N ILE A 284 4.78 -9.59 -2.10
CA ILE A 284 3.47 -8.94 -2.11
C ILE A 284 2.64 -9.33 -3.34
N ALA A 285 1.33 -9.29 -3.20
CA ALA A 285 0.40 -9.42 -4.32
C ALA A 285 0.02 -8.03 -4.85
N VAL A 286 0.22 -7.79 -6.14
CA VAL A 286 0.02 -6.47 -6.75
C VAL A 286 -1.09 -6.42 -7.78
N GLY A 287 -1.78 -7.53 -8.06
CA GLY A 287 -2.85 -7.51 -9.05
C GLY A 287 -3.17 -8.85 -9.65
N TYR A 288 -3.64 -8.79 -10.89
CA TYR A 288 -4.13 -9.92 -11.64
C TYR A 288 -3.67 -9.89 -13.10
N GLY A 289 -3.33 -11.05 -13.64
CA GLY A 289 -2.97 -11.28 -15.05
C GLY A 289 -3.99 -12.18 -15.71
N ALA A 290 -4.40 -11.87 -16.94
CA ALA A 290 -5.37 -12.67 -17.67
C ALA A 290 -4.80 -14.03 -18.09
N ILE A 291 -5.55 -15.09 -17.83
CA ILE A 291 -5.22 -16.46 -18.26
C ILE A 291 -6.09 -16.95 -19.43
N GLY A 292 -6.99 -16.10 -19.91
CA GLY A 292 -7.92 -16.42 -20.98
C GLY A 292 -8.51 -15.18 -21.65
N PRO A 293 -9.33 -15.37 -22.69
CA PRO A 293 -9.95 -14.26 -23.42
C PRO A 293 -10.95 -13.50 -22.54
N CYS A 294 -11.17 -12.24 -22.86
CA CYS A 294 -12.24 -11.44 -22.27
C CYS A 294 -13.58 -11.82 -22.92
N HIS A 295 -14.53 -12.25 -22.11
CA HIS A 295 -15.85 -12.68 -22.52
C HIS A 295 -16.85 -11.51 -22.43
N PRO A 296 -17.72 -11.31 -23.44
CA PRO A 296 -18.74 -10.26 -23.40
C PRO A 296 -19.71 -10.42 -22.22
N ALA A 297 -20.32 -9.30 -21.81
CA ALA A 297 -21.33 -9.28 -20.77
C ALA A 297 -22.46 -10.30 -21.03
N GLY A 298 -22.83 -11.07 -20.02
CA GLY A 298 -23.94 -12.04 -20.06
C GLY A 298 -23.59 -13.39 -20.70
N THR A 299 -22.36 -13.61 -21.16
CA THR A 299 -21.95 -14.87 -21.81
C THR A 299 -21.50 -15.96 -20.81
N VAL A 300 -21.03 -15.57 -19.62
CA VAL A 300 -20.55 -16.49 -18.59
C VAL A 300 -21.65 -16.73 -17.56
N ALA A 301 -22.04 -18.00 -17.40
CA ALA A 301 -23.02 -18.42 -16.39
C ALA A 301 -22.52 -18.12 -14.96
N ASP A 302 -23.44 -17.82 -14.06
CA ASP A 302 -23.16 -17.53 -12.63
C ASP A 302 -22.15 -16.40 -12.37
N ALA A 303 -21.88 -15.55 -13.37
CA ALA A 303 -21.08 -14.34 -13.17
C ALA A 303 -21.76 -13.39 -12.17
N ARG A 304 -20.97 -12.80 -11.26
CA ARG A 304 -21.47 -11.88 -10.22
C ARG A 304 -22.33 -10.74 -10.78
N ASN A 305 -21.97 -10.24 -11.97
CA ASN A 305 -22.73 -9.24 -12.68
C ASN A 305 -22.72 -9.55 -14.19
N ALA A 306 -23.89 -9.90 -14.73
CA ALA A 306 -24.06 -10.19 -16.14
C ALA A 306 -23.99 -8.95 -17.06
N SER A 307 -23.94 -7.73 -16.50
CA SER A 307 -23.87 -6.48 -17.27
C SER A 307 -22.45 -6.00 -17.59
N VAL A 308 -21.42 -6.71 -17.13
CA VAL A 308 -20.00 -6.35 -17.36
C VAL A 308 -19.24 -7.51 -18.00
N PRO A 309 -18.19 -7.24 -18.80
CA PRO A 309 -17.34 -8.29 -19.34
C PRO A 309 -16.69 -9.13 -18.22
N PHE A 310 -16.41 -10.39 -18.53
CA PHE A 310 -15.79 -11.34 -17.62
C PHE A 310 -14.46 -11.83 -18.19
N GLN A 311 -13.42 -11.91 -17.37
CA GLN A 311 -12.15 -12.49 -17.77
C GLN A 311 -11.58 -13.32 -16.63
N ALA A 312 -11.11 -14.53 -16.95
CA ALA A 312 -10.40 -15.36 -15.99
C ALA A 312 -8.98 -14.81 -15.79
N VAL A 313 -8.54 -14.74 -14.53
CA VAL A 313 -7.26 -14.15 -14.14
C VAL A 313 -6.55 -14.99 -13.08
N GLU A 314 -5.23 -14.84 -12.98
CA GLU A 314 -4.39 -15.33 -11.90
C GLU A 314 -3.75 -14.17 -11.13
N SER A 315 -3.16 -14.43 -9.95
CA SER A 315 -2.50 -13.42 -9.13
C SER A 315 -1.14 -13.00 -9.70
N LEU A 316 -0.88 -11.69 -9.70
CA LEU A 316 0.45 -11.13 -9.99
C LEU A 316 1.20 -10.81 -8.70
N TYR A 317 2.46 -11.22 -8.69
CA TYR A 317 3.37 -11.08 -7.57
C TYR A 317 4.42 -10.01 -7.84
N SER A 318 4.83 -9.30 -6.78
CA SER A 318 5.95 -8.38 -6.76
C SER A 318 6.67 -8.48 -5.42
N ILE A 319 7.64 -7.59 -5.22
CA ILE A 319 8.35 -7.41 -3.96
C ILE A 319 8.04 -6.02 -3.42
N GLY A 320 7.86 -5.93 -2.11
CA GLY A 320 7.75 -4.67 -1.41
C GLY A 320 8.70 -4.57 -0.23
N ARG A 321 8.79 -3.39 0.35
CA ARG A 321 9.55 -3.13 1.58
C ARG A 321 8.70 -2.35 2.57
N TRP A 322 8.72 -2.77 3.82
CA TRP A 322 8.18 -1.98 4.92
C TRP A 322 9.13 -0.82 5.26
N LYS A 323 8.61 0.40 5.21
CA LYS A 323 9.35 1.60 5.61
C LYS A 323 8.59 2.39 6.66
N TRP A 324 9.32 3.10 7.50
CA TRP A 324 8.71 4.10 8.36
C TRP A 324 8.25 5.29 7.52
N PRO A 325 7.01 5.78 7.65
CA PRO A 325 6.55 6.97 6.93
C PRO A 325 7.45 8.18 7.21
N CYS A 326 8.03 8.29 8.40
CA CYS A 326 8.93 9.39 8.72
C CYS A 326 10.23 9.41 7.90
N ALA A 327 10.65 8.26 7.36
CA ALA A 327 11.82 8.13 6.49
C ALA A 327 11.55 8.59 5.05
N LEU A 328 10.28 8.82 4.68
CA LEU A 328 9.94 9.29 3.33
C LEU A 328 10.10 10.79 3.22
N THR A 329 10.72 11.21 2.11
CA THR A 329 10.88 12.60 1.71
C THR A 329 9.55 13.18 1.25
N ASP A 330 8.82 12.47 0.39
CA ASP A 330 7.56 12.90 -0.18
C ASP A 330 6.40 11.98 0.25
N PRO A 331 5.28 12.53 0.76
CA PRO A 331 4.10 11.72 1.10
C PRO A 331 3.44 11.03 -0.11
N ILE A 332 3.69 11.48 -1.35
CA ILE A 332 3.16 10.83 -2.56
C ILE A 332 3.60 9.36 -2.66
N HIS A 333 4.77 9.02 -2.12
CA HIS A 333 5.28 7.64 -2.08
C HIS A 333 4.43 6.71 -1.21
N LEU A 334 3.57 7.25 -0.33
CA LEU A 334 2.60 6.43 0.40
C LEU A 334 1.47 5.93 -0.49
N LEU A 335 1.20 6.62 -1.60
CA LEU A 335 -0.02 6.44 -2.37
C LEU A 335 0.09 5.28 -3.36
N TRP A 336 -0.96 4.45 -3.37
CA TRP A 336 -1.17 3.38 -4.33
C TRP A 336 -2.39 3.67 -5.21
N ALA A 337 -2.25 3.41 -6.51
CA ALA A 337 -3.30 3.61 -7.51
C ALA A 337 -3.42 2.39 -8.44
N GLU A 338 -4.52 2.34 -9.19
CA GLU A 338 -4.75 1.31 -10.21
C GLU A 338 -3.96 1.61 -11.50
N HIS A 339 -3.19 0.63 -11.98
CA HIS A 339 -2.50 0.65 -13.26
C HIS A 339 -3.02 -0.53 -14.09
N THR A 340 -4.00 -0.27 -14.95
CA THR A 340 -4.66 -1.31 -15.75
C THR A 340 -4.34 -1.14 -17.23
N GLU A 341 -3.95 -2.23 -17.87
CA GLU A 341 -3.71 -2.37 -19.30
C GLU A 341 -4.59 -3.52 -19.82
N PRO A 342 -5.91 -3.28 -20.03
CA PRO A 342 -6.85 -4.34 -20.40
C PRO A 342 -6.46 -5.06 -21.69
N GLU A 343 -5.88 -4.35 -22.66
CA GLU A 343 -5.40 -4.91 -23.94
C GLU A 343 -4.29 -5.94 -23.75
N ARG A 344 -3.50 -5.82 -22.67
CA ARG A 344 -2.45 -6.79 -22.31
C ARG A 344 -2.91 -7.76 -21.23
N GLY A 345 -4.16 -7.64 -20.77
CA GLY A 345 -4.70 -8.47 -19.69
C GLY A 345 -4.05 -8.22 -18.33
N VAL A 346 -3.45 -7.04 -18.10
CA VAL A 346 -2.77 -6.71 -16.85
C VAL A 346 -3.63 -5.77 -16.01
N TYR A 347 -4.01 -6.21 -14.81
CA TYR A 347 -4.83 -5.46 -13.89
C TYR A 347 -4.12 -5.35 -12.54
N ARG A 348 -3.26 -4.34 -12.40
CA ARG A 348 -2.42 -4.20 -11.21
C ARG A 348 -2.67 -2.90 -10.46
N VAL A 349 -2.14 -2.87 -9.25
CA VAL A 349 -1.94 -1.66 -8.45
C VAL A 349 -0.43 -1.44 -8.31
N GLY A 350 -0.07 -0.21 -8.01
CA GLY A 350 1.32 0.20 -7.85
C GLY A 350 1.39 1.54 -7.15
N MET A 351 2.59 1.92 -6.73
CA MET A 351 2.82 3.23 -6.15
C MET A 351 2.63 4.33 -7.21
N VAL A 352 2.10 5.46 -6.77
CA VAL A 352 2.08 6.68 -7.59
C VAL A 352 3.51 7.18 -7.73
N SER A 353 4.04 7.15 -8.96
CA SER A 353 5.33 7.79 -9.26
C SER A 353 5.21 9.30 -9.06
N PRO A 354 6.24 10.01 -8.57
CA PRO A 354 6.29 11.46 -8.67
C PRO A 354 6.32 11.90 -10.14
N ALA A 355 5.88 13.12 -10.43
CA ALA A 355 6.06 13.73 -11.74
C ALA A 355 7.57 13.78 -12.05
N PRO A 356 8.00 13.58 -13.32
CA PRO A 356 9.36 13.93 -13.68
C PRO A 356 9.56 15.40 -13.31
N VAL A 357 10.56 15.67 -12.50
CA VAL A 357 10.99 17.05 -12.25
C VAL A 357 11.42 17.58 -13.61
N ASP A 358 10.75 18.63 -14.07
CA ASP A 358 11.15 19.36 -15.27
C ASP A 358 12.50 20.01 -14.94
N GLU A 359 13.58 19.26 -15.09
CA GLU A 359 14.92 19.82 -15.12
C GLU A 359 14.91 20.77 -16.31
N GLY A 360 14.87 22.07 -15.99
CA GLY A 360 14.66 23.14 -16.93
C GLY A 360 15.39 22.88 -18.23
N THR A 361 14.62 22.79 -19.31
CA THR A 361 15.17 22.80 -20.66
C THR A 361 15.94 24.12 -20.80
N GLU A 362 17.25 24.09 -20.59
CA GLU A 362 18.13 25.09 -21.16
C GLU A 362 17.87 25.06 -22.66
N GLU A 363 17.20 26.12 -23.15
CA GLU A 363 17.05 26.41 -24.56
C GLU A 363 18.44 26.58 -25.18
N ALA A 364 19.06 25.46 -25.56
CA ALA A 364 20.17 25.44 -26.50
C ALA A 364 19.63 25.86 -27.86
N THR A 365 19.58 27.18 -28.07
CA THR A 365 19.31 27.82 -29.35
C THR A 365 20.38 27.38 -30.35
N SER A 366 20.11 26.30 -31.08
CA SER A 366 20.90 25.86 -32.22
C SER A 366 20.06 26.08 -33.47
N GLN A 367 20.27 27.23 -34.12
CA GLN A 367 19.72 27.52 -35.45
C GLN A 367 20.26 26.49 -36.46
N PRO A 368 19.46 26.02 -37.43
CA PRO A 368 19.99 25.22 -38.52
C PRO A 368 20.66 26.13 -39.55
N GLU A 369 21.96 25.93 -39.77
CA GLU A 369 22.67 26.47 -40.94
C GLU A 369 22.06 25.89 -42.22
N ILE A 370 21.50 26.78 -43.04
CA ILE A 370 21.05 26.47 -44.39
C ILE A 370 22.29 26.39 -45.28
N VAL A 371 22.75 25.18 -45.60
CA VAL A 371 23.73 24.95 -46.68
C VAL A 371 22.99 24.94 -48.01
N SER A 372 23.17 26.01 -48.78
CA SER A 372 22.72 26.14 -50.17
C SER A 372 23.57 25.29 -51.10
N GLY A 373 23.02 24.16 -51.57
CA GLY A 373 23.56 23.42 -52.72
C GLY A 373 23.22 24.14 -54.03
N GLN A 374 24.24 24.56 -54.79
CA GLN A 374 24.07 25.00 -56.17
C GLN A 374 23.82 23.80 -57.11
N PRO A 375 23.05 23.95 -58.19
CA PRO A 375 22.91 22.94 -59.22
C PRO A 375 24.02 23.07 -60.27
N GLN A 376 24.71 21.97 -60.60
CA GLN A 376 25.49 21.86 -61.83
C GLN A 376 24.64 21.23 -62.93
N GLU A 377 24.25 22.04 -63.90
CA GLU A 377 23.80 21.61 -65.23
C GLU A 377 25.00 21.18 -66.08
N ALA A 378 24.82 20.08 -66.81
CA ALA A 378 25.73 19.59 -67.82
C ALA A 378 25.44 20.26 -69.17
N THR A 379 26.49 20.74 -69.85
CA THR A 379 26.52 20.93 -71.31
C THR A 379 27.97 20.84 -71.80
N ASP A 380 28.14 19.93 -72.76
CA ASP A 380 29.24 19.66 -73.72
C ASP A 380 30.69 19.46 -73.26
#